data_AF-A0A5S9P7Z5-F1
#
_entry.id   AF-A0A5S9P7Z5-F1
#
_cell.length_a   1.000
_cell.length_b   1.000
_cell.length_c   1.000
_cell.angle_alpha   90.00
_cell.angle_beta   90.00
_cell.angle_gamma   90.00
#
_symmetry.space_group_name_H-M   'P 1'
#
loop_
_entity.id
_entity.type
_entity.pdbx_description
1 polymer ?
#
loop_
_entity_poly.entity_id
_entity_poly.type
_entity_poly.pdbx_seq_one_letter_code
_entity_poly.pdbx_strand_id
1 'polypeptide(L)'
;MELLLPELVALGVAQAIVESRGPKDDREDQRTLDYLRRKRALGGRLHLDHVGGPTEAMLWIPDACCGAVTQLRSGDPEHFGIIESKVTMLEVPQK
;
A
#
# COMPACT_ATOMS: atom_id res chain seq x y z
N MET A 1 7.80 0.84 -0.93
CA MET A 1 7.21 1.97 -1.68
C MET A 1 7.43 1.92 -3.18
N GLU A 2 8.63 1.55 -3.67
CA GLU A 2 8.94 1.61 -5.10
C GLU A 2 8.00 0.82 -6.03
N LEU A 3 7.54 -0.36 -5.59
CA LEU A 3 6.57 -1.17 -6.33
C LEU A 3 5.12 -0.74 -6.08
N LEU A 4 4.78 -0.34 -4.85
CA LEU A 4 3.40 -0.03 -4.47
C LEU A 4 2.87 1.26 -5.14
N LEU A 5 3.67 2.32 -5.17
CA LEU A 5 3.20 3.64 -5.62
C LEU A 5 2.77 3.66 -7.11
N PRO A 6 3.50 3.05 -8.06
CA PRO A 6 3.04 2.92 -9.43
C PRO A 6 1.72 2.16 -9.57
N GLU A 7 1.52 1.09 -8.79
CA GLU A 7 0.29 0.28 -8.84
C GLU A 7 -0.91 1.07 -8.31
N LEU A 8 -0.76 1.82 -7.22
CA LEU A 8 -1.83 2.71 -6.73
C LEU A 8 -2.25 3.72 -7.81
N VAL A 9 -1.28 4.31 -8.52
CA VAL A 9 -1.56 5.21 -9.64
C VAL A 9 -2.24 4.49 -10.80
N ALA A 10 -1.82 3.28 -11.15
CA ALA A 10 -2.42 2.48 -12.21
C ALA A 10 -3.89 2.10 -11.89
N LEU A 11 -4.20 1.91 -10.59
CA LEU A 11 -5.56 1.71 -10.09
C LEU A 11 -6.38 3.01 -9.99
N GLY A 12 -5.82 4.16 -10.36
CA GLY A 12 -6.51 5.46 -10.35
C GLY A 12 -6.55 6.14 -8.97
N VAL A 13 -5.76 5.67 -8.00
CA VAL A 13 -5.69 6.28 -6.67
C VAL A 13 -4.97 7.62 -6.75
N ALA A 14 -5.67 8.70 -6.40
CA ALA A 14 -5.12 10.06 -6.39
C ALA A 14 -4.52 10.45 -5.03
N GLN A 15 -4.96 9.83 -3.93
CA GLN A 15 -4.50 10.08 -2.57
C GLN A 15 -4.43 8.76 -1.80
N ALA A 16 -3.35 8.58 -1.05
CA ALA A 16 -3.16 7.48 -0.12
C ALA A 16 -2.77 8.02 1.26
N ILE A 17 -3.46 7.53 2.29
CA ILE A 17 -3.10 7.75 3.69
C ILE A 17 -2.35 6.50 4.15
N VAL A 18 -1.11 6.69 4.61
CA VAL A 18 -0.25 5.62 5.12
C VAL A 18 0.07 5.87 6.59
N GLU A 19 0.24 4.77 7.33
CA GLU A 19 0.64 4.86 8.72
C GLU A 19 2.05 5.45 8.83
N SER A 20 2.18 6.50 9.65
CA SER A 20 3.48 7.07 10.01
C SER A 20 4.25 6.08 10.87
N ARG A 21 5.48 5.77 10.45
CA ARG A 21 6.42 4.90 11.19
C ARG A 21 7.52 5.70 11.88
N GLY A 22 7.36 7.03 11.87
CA GLY A 22 8.28 8.00 12.42
C GLY A 22 8.87 8.89 11.34
N PRO A 23 9.34 10.10 11.70
CA PRO A 23 9.69 11.13 10.71
C PRO A 23 10.79 10.73 9.72
N LYS A 24 11.65 9.77 10.08
CA LYS A 24 12.70 9.28 9.19
C LYS A 24 12.10 8.44 8.06
N ASP A 25 11.26 7.47 8.39
CA ASP A 25 10.64 6.57 7.41
C ASP A 25 9.65 7.32 6.52
N ASP A 26 8.88 8.25 7.10
CA ASP A 26 7.96 9.10 6.35
C ASP A 26 8.72 9.91 5.27
N ARG A 27 9.90 10.43 5.61
CA ARG A 27 10.77 11.13 4.64
C ARG A 27 11.32 10.20 3.57
N GLU A 28 11.70 8.97 3.91
CA GLU A 28 12.17 8.01 2.91
C GLU A 28 11.06 7.64 1.93
N ASP A 29 9.83 7.44 2.41
CA ASP A 29 8.66 7.19 1.55
C ASP A 29 8.41 8.35 0.57
N GLN A 30 8.49 9.60 1.06
CA GLN A 30 8.38 10.80 0.21
C GLN A 30 9.54 10.91 -0.79
N ARG A 31 10.77 10.58 -0.39
CA ARG A 31 11.93 10.54 -1.30
C ARG A 31 11.72 9.51 -2.41
N THR A 32 11.14 8.35 -2.11
CA THR A 32 10.78 7.36 -3.12
C THR A 32 9.72 7.91 -4.09
N LEU A 33 8.67 8.55 -3.59
CA LEU A 33 7.63 9.17 -4.44
C LEU A 33 8.23 10.21 -5.40
N ASP A 34 9.08 11.09 -4.89
CA ASP A 34 9.75 12.12 -5.68
C ASP A 34 10.73 11.53 -6.69
N TYR A 35 11.47 10.48 -6.31
CA TYR A 35 12.34 9.76 -7.22
C TYR A 35 11.56 9.17 -8.40
N LEU A 36 10.44 8.50 -8.14
CA LEU A 36 9.58 7.92 -9.18
C LEU A 36 8.97 8.99 -10.10
N ARG A 37 8.57 10.15 -9.55
CA ARG A 37 8.13 11.31 -10.34
C ARG A 37 9.22 11.82 -11.27
N ARG A 38 10.44 12.01 -10.76
CA ARG A 38 11.59 12.46 -11.57
C ARG A 38 11.94 11.47 -12.69
N LYS A 39 11.77 10.17 -12.43
CA LYS A 39 11.96 9.10 -13.42
C LYS A 39 10.78 8.94 -14.40
N ARG A 40 9.69 9.69 -14.23
CA ARG A 40 8.43 9.53 -14.98
C ARG A 40 7.89 8.09 -14.91
N ALA A 41 8.10 7.45 -13.77
CA ALA A 41 7.66 6.07 -13.50
C ALA A 41 6.23 6.02 -12.93
N LEU A 42 5.64 7.16 -12.57
CA LEU A 42 4.23 7.26 -12.20
C LEU A 42 3.43 7.74 -13.41
N GLY A 43 2.44 6.96 -13.85
CA GLY A 43 1.55 7.31 -14.96
C GLY A 43 0.52 8.40 -14.64
N GLY A 44 0.57 9.01 -13.46
CA GLY A 44 -0.47 9.90 -12.93
C GLY A 44 -0.07 10.59 -11.64
N ARG A 45 -1.02 11.28 -11.00
CA ARG A 45 -0.82 11.99 -9.73
C ARG A 45 -1.14 11.07 -8.56
N LEU A 46 -0.31 11.14 -7.52
CA LEU A 46 -0.55 10.51 -6.22
C LEU A 46 -0.09 11.47 -5.13
N HIS A 47 -0.96 11.75 -4.17
CA HIS A 47 -0.65 12.42 -2.92
C HIS A 47 -0.49 11.37 -1.81
N LEU A 48 0.49 11.55 -0.95
CA LEU A 48 0.81 10.62 0.12
C LEU A 48 0.85 11.39 1.44
N ASP A 49 -0.05 11.03 2.34
CA ASP A 49 -0.14 11.55 3.71
C ASP A 49 0.31 10.49 4.70
N HIS A 50 1.11 10.91 5.69
CA HIS A 50 1.54 10.05 6.80
C HIS A 50 0.80 10.44 8.07
N VAL A 51 0.06 9.51 8.65
CA VAL A 51 -0.81 9.73 9.81
C VAL A 51 -0.52 8.68 10.87
N GLY A 52 -0.51 9.06 12.15
CA GLY A 52 -0.32 8.08 13.23
C GLY A 52 -1.52 7.14 13.35
N GLY A 53 -1.29 5.86 13.66
CA GLY A 53 -2.35 4.86 13.79
C GLY A 53 -3.57 5.30 14.63
N PRO A 54 -3.40 5.89 15.83
CA PRO A 54 -4.53 6.35 16.65
C PRO A 54 -5.38 7.48 16.04
N THR A 55 -4.83 8.20 15.05
CA THR A 55 -5.49 9.35 14.42
C THR A 55 -6.31 9.00 13.18
N GLU A 56 -6.03 7.86 12.54
CA GLU A 56 -6.85 7.33 11.45
C GLU A 56 -7.19 5.86 11.75
N ALA A 57 -8.40 5.66 12.27
CA ALA A 57 -8.86 4.36 12.74
C ALA A 57 -9.00 3.31 11.64
N MET A 58 -8.87 3.64 10.35
CA MET A 58 -8.90 2.68 9.25
C MET A 58 -7.52 2.13 8.86
N LEU A 59 -6.44 2.65 9.45
CA LEU A 59 -5.07 2.21 9.15
C LEU A 59 -4.77 0.74 9.52
N TRP A 60 -5.64 0.06 10.29
CA TRP A 60 -5.49 -1.38 10.59
C TRP A 60 -5.93 -2.31 9.44
N ILE A 61 -6.71 -1.82 8.47
CA ILE A 61 -7.26 -2.66 7.40
C ILE A 61 -6.15 -3.34 6.57
N PRO A 62 -5.08 -2.64 6.15
CA PRO A 62 -3.95 -3.28 5.47
C PRO A 62 -3.37 -4.47 6.26
N ASP A 63 -3.25 -4.38 7.58
CA ASP A 63 -2.73 -5.48 8.40
C ASP A 63 -3.67 -6.69 8.42
N ALA A 64 -4.97 -6.44 8.55
CA ALA A 64 -5.98 -7.50 8.48
C ALA A 64 -5.97 -8.21 7.10
N CYS A 65 -5.88 -7.45 6.01
CA CYS A 65 -5.74 -8.00 4.67
C CYS A 65 -4.45 -8.83 4.52
N CYS A 66 -3.31 -8.32 5.01
CA CYS A 66 -2.05 -9.08 5.00
C CYS A 66 -2.14 -10.38 5.81
N GLY A 67 -2.81 -10.34 6.97
CA GLY A 67 -3.05 -11.52 7.81
C GLY A 67 -3.90 -12.58 7.09
N ALA A 68 -5.02 -12.18 6.48
CA ALA A 68 -5.88 -13.07 5.71
C ALA A 68 -5.14 -13.70 4.51
N VAL A 69 -4.34 -12.93 3.79
CA VAL A 69 -3.51 -13.45 2.68
C VAL A 69 -2.43 -14.41 3.18
N THR A 70 -1.85 -14.16 4.35
CA THR A 70 -0.84 -15.04 4.96
C THR A 70 -1.44 -16.38 5.38
N GLN A 71 -2.64 -16.38 5.98
CA GLN A 71 -3.38 -17.60 6.31
C GLN A 71 -3.73 -18.39 5.05
N LEU A 72 -4.24 -17.72 4.01
CA LEU A 72 -4.53 -18.35 2.72
C LEU A 72 -3.30 -19.08 2.17
N ARG A 73 -2.14 -18.40 2.18
CA ARG A 73 -0.86 -18.97 1.70
C ARG A 73 -0.34 -20.09 2.60
N SER A 74 -0.82 -20.17 3.84
CA SER A 74 -0.50 -21.22 4.80
C SER A 74 -1.51 -22.38 4.78
N GLY A 75 -2.48 -22.36 3.85
CA GLY A 75 -3.47 -23.43 3.65
C GLY A 75 -4.82 -23.22 4.35
N ASP A 76 -5.04 -22.06 4.97
CA ASP A 76 -6.32 -21.69 5.61
C ASP A 76 -6.98 -20.51 4.88
N PRO A 77 -8.00 -20.76 4.03
CA PRO A 77 -8.62 -19.73 3.22
C PRO A 77 -9.74 -18.95 3.94
N GLU A 78 -10.12 -19.30 5.18
CA GLU A 78 -11.37 -18.86 5.81
C GLU A 78 -11.53 -17.33 5.80
N HIS A 79 -10.56 -16.60 6.34
CA HIS A 79 -10.62 -15.14 6.44
C HIS A 79 -10.44 -14.44 5.09
N PHE A 80 -9.63 -15.01 4.20
CA PHE A 80 -9.47 -14.44 2.86
C PHE A 80 -10.76 -14.55 2.05
N GLY A 81 -11.49 -15.68 2.16
CA GLY A 81 -12.77 -15.86 1.48
C GLY A 81 -13.81 -14.79 1.82
N ILE A 82 -13.75 -14.20 3.02
CA ILE A 82 -14.64 -13.10 3.44
C ILE A 82 -14.35 -11.82 2.64
N ILE A 83 -13.08 -11.54 2.35
CA ILE A 83 -12.63 -10.28 1.73
C ILE A 83 -12.24 -10.42 0.26
N GLU A 84 -12.27 -11.63 -0.30
CA GLU A 84 -11.77 -11.94 -1.65
C GLU A 84 -12.32 -10.98 -2.71
N SER A 85 -13.64 -10.73 -2.70
CA SER A 85 -14.29 -9.80 -3.65
C SER A 85 -13.89 -8.33 -3.50
N LYS A 86 -13.15 -7.98 -2.45
CA LYS A 86 -12.69 -6.63 -2.11
C LYS A 86 -11.17 -6.49 -2.19
N VAL A 87 -10.46 -7.56 -2.51
CA VAL A 87 -9.00 -7.57 -2.60
C VAL A 87 -8.56 -7.81 -4.04
N THR A 88 -7.71 -6.93 -4.55
CA THR A 88 -6.98 -7.15 -5.79
C THR A 88 -5.58 -7.66 -5.47
N MET A 89 -5.24 -8.86 -5.91
CA MET A 89 -3.89 -9.42 -5.78
C MET A 89 -3.05 -9.04 -7.01
N LEU A 90 -1.91 -8.40 -6.79
CA LEU A 90 -0.97 -8.04 -7.84
C LEU A 90 0.33 -8.84 -7.64
N GLU A 91 0.70 -9.63 -8.64
CA GLU A 91 2.01 -10.29 -8.68
C GLU A 91 3.02 -9.35 -9.32
N VAL A 92 3.97 -8.86 -8.51
CA VAL A 92 4.99 -7.93 -8.99
C VAL A 92 6.30 -8.71 -9.19
N PRO A 93 6.90 -8.69 -10.40
CA PRO A 93 8.17 -9.36 -10.65
C PRO A 93 9.26 -8.82 -9.72
N GLN A 94 9.96 -9.70 -9.02
CA GLN A 94 11.20 -9.33 -8.32
C GLN A 94 12.26 -9.01 -9.40
N LYS A 95 12.85 -7.82 -9.33
CA LYS A 95 13.99 -7.44 -10.17
C LYS A 95 15.29 -7.98 -9.61
#